data_AF-A0A345GWS8-F1
#
_entry.id   AF-A0A345GWS8-F1
#
_cell.length_a   1.000
_cell.length_b   1.000
_cell.length_c   1.000
_cell.angle_alpha   90.00
_cell.angle_beta   90.00
_cell.angle_gamma   90.00
#
_symmetry.space_group_name_H-M   'P 1'
#
loop_
_entity.id
_entity.type
_entity.pdbx_description
1 polymer ?
#
loop_
_entity_poly.entity_id
_entity_poly.type
_entity_poly.pdbx_seq_one_letter_code
_entity_poly.pdbx_strand_id
1 'polypeptide(L)'
;MAKLKLRGKDLIEIGYPQKGKVISIAMEVMLRNFKRERKDKVLQRLKTILKNPEKYLGDGMVGRIAEELTTPVHVEAKQLETKRAPFTIFGENGIAEEAKHQLYTALKLPIAKAGALMPDGHSGYGLPIGGVLAAKDAVIPYGVGVDIGCRMCLSIYDIPASYLEGHKDKYVNMLQEHTKFGGFETHKRINDHEIFERSEFKDIPTVKKLFKKAYSQLGSSGGGNHFVEFGIVEISDVHNEFKVPIGKYLGILSHSGSRGLGANIAKHYTKLAIQQTPLPGEAKNLAWLDLNTHDGQEYWLAMNLAGDYASACHHDIHKRLGKALGARPLAMVENHHNFAWKEIVNGEELVVHRKGATPAQKGVLGIIPGSMTAPGFIVRGTGNKHSLQSASHGAGRQLSRRKAKQTLTQSDIKKQLKEHGVTLIGGGIDEAPMAYKNIHQVMSNQTELVEVVGSFTPKIVRME
;
A
#
# COMPACT_ATOMS: atom_id res chain seq x y z
N MET A 1 7.41 -32.01 -23.80
CA MET A 1 5.92 -32.09 -23.73
C MET A 1 5.33 -31.10 -24.72
N ALA A 2 4.42 -31.56 -25.59
CA ALA A 2 3.73 -30.67 -26.54
C ALA A 2 2.94 -29.59 -25.79
N LYS A 3 2.96 -28.35 -26.28
CA LYS A 3 2.16 -27.24 -25.75
C LYS A 3 0.67 -27.60 -25.90
N LEU A 4 -0.13 -27.43 -24.84
CA LEU A 4 -1.57 -27.70 -24.85
C LEU A 4 -2.22 -27.04 -26.09
N LYS A 5 -2.84 -27.85 -26.95
CA LYS A 5 -3.64 -27.40 -28.10
C LYS A 5 -5.12 -27.63 -27.79
N LEU A 6 -5.80 -26.58 -27.36
CA LEU A 6 -7.22 -26.56 -27.03
C LEU A 6 -7.93 -25.61 -28.01
N ARG A 7 -9.03 -26.04 -28.61
CA ARG A 7 -9.83 -25.27 -29.57
C ARG A 7 -11.24 -25.10 -29.02
N GLY A 8 -11.94 -24.03 -29.41
CA GLY A 8 -13.33 -23.78 -28.99
C GLY A 8 -14.25 -24.95 -29.33
N LYS A 9 -14.06 -25.60 -30.49
CA LYS A 9 -14.80 -26.81 -30.87
C LYS A 9 -14.70 -27.94 -29.84
N ASP A 10 -13.53 -28.12 -29.23
CA ASP A 10 -13.33 -29.16 -28.22
C ASP A 10 -14.19 -28.90 -26.95
N LEU A 11 -14.47 -27.62 -26.63
CA LEU A 11 -15.31 -27.24 -25.49
C LEU A 11 -16.79 -27.37 -25.81
N ILE A 12 -17.19 -27.03 -27.03
CA ILE A 12 -18.55 -27.21 -27.53
C ILE A 12 -18.93 -28.70 -27.50
N GLU A 13 -18.03 -29.58 -27.95
CA GLU A 13 -18.22 -31.04 -27.94
C GLU A 13 -18.45 -31.62 -26.53
N ILE A 14 -17.89 -31.00 -25.49
CA ILE A 14 -18.07 -31.43 -24.10
C ILE A 14 -19.22 -30.70 -23.38
N GLY A 15 -20.00 -29.89 -24.10
CA GLY A 15 -21.25 -29.29 -23.61
C GLY A 15 -21.13 -27.87 -23.07
N TYR A 16 -20.03 -27.15 -23.31
CA TYR A 16 -19.95 -25.74 -22.85
C TYR A 16 -20.93 -24.84 -23.62
N PRO A 17 -21.58 -23.88 -22.95
CA PRO A 17 -22.45 -22.91 -23.60
C PRO A 17 -21.72 -22.11 -24.68
N GLN A 18 -22.35 -21.97 -25.85
CA GLN A 18 -21.82 -21.18 -26.95
C GLN A 18 -22.10 -19.68 -26.81
N LYS A 19 -23.06 -19.30 -25.96
CA LYS A 19 -23.39 -17.91 -25.63
C LYS A 19 -22.51 -17.43 -24.48
N GLY A 20 -22.13 -16.15 -24.49
CA GLY A 20 -21.28 -15.55 -23.46
C GLY A 20 -19.78 -15.73 -23.73
N LYS A 21 -18.94 -15.53 -22.70
CA LYS A 21 -17.47 -15.59 -22.81
C LYS A 21 -16.88 -16.88 -22.26
N VAL A 22 -17.71 -17.82 -21.78
CA VAL A 22 -17.26 -19.02 -21.06
C VAL A 22 -16.24 -19.86 -21.83
N ILE A 23 -16.41 -20.07 -23.14
CA ILE A 23 -15.47 -20.84 -23.96
C ILE A 23 -14.11 -20.12 -24.01
N SER A 24 -14.12 -18.81 -24.27
CA SER A 24 -12.88 -18.03 -24.31
C SER A 24 -12.16 -18.00 -22.95
N ILE A 25 -12.91 -17.81 -21.85
CA ILE A 25 -12.39 -17.81 -20.48
C ILE A 25 -11.82 -19.18 -20.13
N ALA A 26 -12.56 -20.27 -20.39
CA ALA A 26 -12.09 -21.62 -20.13
C ALA A 26 -10.82 -21.95 -20.91
N MET A 27 -10.74 -21.55 -22.18
CA MET A 27 -9.53 -21.71 -22.98
C MET A 27 -8.35 -20.90 -22.41
N GLU A 28 -8.56 -19.63 -22.09
CA GLU A 28 -7.53 -18.76 -21.52
C GLU A 28 -7.02 -19.36 -20.19
N VAL A 29 -7.91 -19.72 -19.29
CA VAL A 29 -7.60 -20.31 -17.98
C VAL A 29 -6.82 -21.62 -18.13
N MET A 30 -7.24 -22.52 -19.03
CA MET A 30 -6.54 -23.78 -19.25
C MET A 30 -5.15 -23.59 -19.87
N LEU A 31 -5.02 -22.69 -20.85
CA LEU A 31 -3.74 -22.34 -21.46
C LEU A 31 -2.82 -21.57 -20.50
N ARG A 32 -3.37 -20.88 -19.51
CA ARG A 32 -2.61 -20.15 -18.50
C ARG A 32 -2.09 -21.09 -17.40
N ASN A 33 -2.97 -21.92 -16.85
CA ASN A 33 -2.70 -22.70 -15.63
C ASN A 33 -2.25 -24.14 -15.93
N PHE A 34 -2.69 -24.74 -17.04
CA PHE A 34 -2.52 -26.16 -17.34
C PHE A 34 -1.83 -26.42 -18.69
N LYS A 35 -1.01 -25.47 -19.18
CA LYS A 35 -0.36 -25.52 -20.51
C LYS A 35 0.54 -26.74 -20.79
N ARG A 36 0.97 -27.45 -19.74
CA ARG A 36 1.82 -28.65 -19.80
C ARG A 36 1.05 -29.94 -19.57
N GLU A 37 -0.24 -29.87 -19.21
CA GLU A 37 -1.07 -31.05 -19.03
C GLU A 37 -1.52 -31.61 -20.39
N ARG A 38 -1.79 -32.92 -20.43
CA ARG A 38 -2.32 -33.57 -21.63
C ARG A 38 -3.76 -33.13 -21.88
N LYS A 39 -4.14 -33.03 -23.16
CA LYS A 39 -5.46 -32.53 -23.60
C LYS A 39 -6.62 -33.34 -23.00
N ASP A 40 -6.51 -34.66 -22.91
CA ASP A 40 -7.51 -35.55 -22.31
C ASP A 40 -7.81 -35.18 -20.85
N LYS A 41 -6.76 -34.94 -20.05
CA LYS A 41 -6.91 -34.53 -18.65
C LYS A 41 -7.56 -33.16 -18.52
N VAL A 42 -7.16 -32.21 -19.38
CA VAL A 42 -7.75 -30.86 -19.42
C VAL A 42 -9.24 -30.91 -19.75
N LEU A 43 -9.63 -31.70 -20.76
CA LEU A 43 -11.05 -31.87 -21.11
C LEU A 43 -11.85 -32.54 -19.99
N GLN A 44 -11.27 -33.53 -19.31
CA GLN A 44 -11.92 -34.16 -18.16
C GLN A 44 -12.14 -33.18 -17.00
N ARG A 45 -11.17 -32.30 -16.74
CA ARG A 45 -11.30 -31.22 -15.75
C ARG A 45 -12.44 -30.27 -16.14
N LEU A 46 -12.47 -29.81 -17.39
CA LEU A 46 -13.51 -28.93 -17.91
C LEU A 46 -14.91 -29.56 -17.80
N LYS A 47 -15.05 -30.87 -18.08
CA LYS A 47 -16.30 -31.62 -17.89
C LYS A 47 -16.74 -31.64 -16.42
N THR A 48 -15.79 -31.80 -15.51
CA THR A 48 -16.08 -31.86 -14.06
C THR A 48 -16.56 -30.50 -13.54
N ILE A 49 -15.92 -29.42 -14.01
CA ILE A 49 -16.34 -28.03 -13.72
C ILE A 49 -17.73 -27.76 -14.29
N LEU A 50 -17.97 -28.11 -15.56
CA LEU A 50 -19.27 -27.92 -16.20
C LEU A 50 -20.42 -28.64 -15.48
N LYS A 51 -20.14 -29.85 -14.94
CA LYS A 51 -21.15 -30.64 -14.23
C LYS A 51 -21.50 -30.06 -12.85
N ASN A 52 -20.56 -29.42 -12.18
CA ASN A 52 -20.76 -28.89 -10.82
C ASN A 52 -20.04 -27.54 -10.64
N PRO A 53 -20.42 -26.48 -11.38
CA PRO A 53 -19.67 -25.23 -11.37
C PRO A 53 -19.64 -24.59 -9.99
N GLU A 54 -20.72 -24.72 -9.21
CA GLU A 54 -20.84 -24.21 -7.84
C GLU A 54 -19.72 -24.68 -6.90
N LYS A 55 -19.19 -25.91 -7.09
CA LYS A 55 -18.09 -26.45 -6.26
C LYS A 55 -16.74 -25.77 -6.51
N TYR A 56 -16.63 -25.03 -7.61
CA TYR A 56 -15.40 -24.38 -8.05
C TYR A 56 -15.50 -22.85 -7.93
N LEU A 57 -16.61 -22.32 -7.41
CA LEU A 57 -16.70 -20.90 -7.05
C LEU A 57 -15.61 -20.57 -6.02
N GLY A 58 -14.88 -19.47 -6.24
CA GLY A 58 -13.75 -19.07 -5.40
C GLY A 58 -12.44 -19.85 -5.61
N ASP A 59 -12.39 -20.87 -6.47
CA ASP A 59 -11.14 -21.59 -6.77
C ASP A 59 -10.12 -20.67 -7.49
N GLY A 60 -8.91 -20.54 -6.95
CA GLY A 60 -7.87 -19.62 -7.46
C GLY A 60 -7.33 -19.93 -8.86
N MET A 61 -7.60 -21.12 -9.41
CA MET A 61 -7.13 -21.51 -10.75
C MET A 61 -8.26 -21.62 -11.77
N VAL A 62 -9.44 -22.09 -11.38
CA VAL A 62 -10.56 -22.37 -12.30
C VAL A 62 -11.85 -21.62 -11.97
N GLY A 63 -11.88 -20.82 -10.89
CA GLY A 63 -13.07 -20.13 -10.42
C GLY A 63 -13.72 -19.20 -11.44
N ARG A 64 -12.93 -18.50 -12.28
CA ARG A 64 -13.48 -17.69 -13.39
C ARG A 64 -14.34 -18.49 -14.37
N ILE A 65 -14.04 -19.78 -14.57
CA ILE A 65 -14.86 -20.64 -15.44
C ILE A 65 -16.19 -20.92 -14.76
N ALA A 66 -16.15 -21.25 -13.47
CA ALA A 66 -17.33 -21.54 -12.67
C ALA A 66 -18.27 -20.33 -12.56
N GLU A 67 -17.72 -19.14 -12.37
CA GLU A 67 -18.51 -17.90 -12.34
C GLU A 67 -19.18 -17.61 -13.66
N GLU A 68 -18.45 -17.66 -14.78
CA GLU A 68 -19.06 -17.41 -16.08
C GLU A 68 -20.13 -18.48 -16.44
N LEU A 69 -20.05 -19.69 -15.86
CA LEU A 69 -21.07 -20.72 -16.01
C LEU A 69 -22.32 -20.50 -15.14
N THR A 70 -22.22 -19.73 -14.06
CA THR A 70 -23.29 -19.57 -13.05
C THR A 70 -23.84 -18.16 -13.01
N THR A 71 -22.95 -17.17 -12.88
CA THR A 71 -23.24 -15.74 -12.74
C THR A 71 -22.27 -14.93 -13.61
N PRO A 72 -22.56 -14.78 -14.92
CA PRO A 72 -21.67 -14.07 -15.84
C PRO A 72 -21.44 -12.61 -15.41
N VAL A 73 -20.20 -12.13 -15.53
CA VAL A 73 -19.89 -10.72 -15.23
C VAL A 73 -20.45 -9.82 -16.32
N HIS A 74 -21.49 -9.06 -15.98
CA HIS A 74 -22.11 -8.08 -16.89
C HIS A 74 -21.27 -6.80 -16.95
N VAL A 75 -20.61 -6.58 -18.09
CA VAL A 75 -19.82 -5.37 -18.34
C VAL A 75 -20.74 -4.30 -18.91
N GLU A 76 -21.01 -3.29 -18.10
CA GLU A 76 -21.79 -2.12 -18.49
C GLU A 76 -21.04 -0.85 -18.10
N ALA A 77 -21.03 0.14 -19.00
CA ALA A 77 -20.49 1.45 -18.67
C ALA A 77 -21.31 2.07 -17.55
N LYS A 78 -20.65 2.40 -16.44
CA LYS A 78 -21.29 3.00 -15.27
C LYS A 78 -21.26 4.52 -15.39
N GLN A 79 -22.32 5.17 -14.94
CA GLN A 79 -22.40 6.62 -14.83
C GLN A 79 -22.04 7.05 -13.41
N LEU A 80 -21.59 8.30 -13.29
CA LEU A 80 -21.41 8.93 -11.98
C LEU A 80 -22.76 9.42 -11.46
N GLU A 81 -22.95 9.29 -10.15
CA GLU A 81 -24.09 9.85 -9.45
C GLU A 81 -24.07 11.38 -9.51
N THR A 82 -25.26 11.99 -9.52
CA THR A 82 -25.38 13.45 -9.49
C THR A 82 -24.98 14.03 -8.14
N LYS A 83 -25.25 13.28 -7.06
CA LYS A 83 -24.95 13.64 -5.68
C LYS A 83 -23.69 12.92 -5.19
N ARG A 84 -22.94 13.57 -4.33
CA ARG A 84 -21.78 12.99 -3.63
C ARG A 84 -22.27 12.22 -2.41
N ALA A 85 -21.59 11.12 -2.08
CA ALA A 85 -21.68 10.51 -0.77
C ALA A 85 -21.25 11.51 0.34
N PRO A 86 -21.75 11.37 1.59
CA PRO A 86 -21.33 12.21 2.71
C PRO A 86 -19.80 12.21 2.91
N PHE A 87 -19.23 13.36 3.25
CA PHE A 87 -17.79 13.47 3.45
C PHE A 87 -17.37 14.59 4.41
N THR A 88 -16.11 14.57 4.82
CA THR A 88 -15.50 15.64 5.63
C THR A 88 -14.07 15.92 5.16
N ILE A 89 -13.68 17.19 5.09
CA ILE A 89 -12.33 17.62 4.74
C ILE A 89 -11.70 18.27 5.97
N PHE A 90 -10.56 17.75 6.39
CA PHE A 90 -9.80 18.29 7.52
C PHE A 90 -8.69 19.20 6.99
N GLY A 91 -8.53 20.39 7.58
CA GLY A 91 -7.53 21.35 7.13
C GLY A 91 -7.74 21.87 5.71
N GLU A 92 -9.00 22.06 5.28
CA GLU A 92 -9.38 22.37 3.88
C GLU A 92 -8.57 23.49 3.22
N ASN A 93 -8.29 24.57 3.96
CA ASN A 93 -7.54 25.73 3.45
C ASN A 93 -6.10 25.38 3.01
N GLY A 94 -5.54 24.27 3.49
CA GLY A 94 -4.21 23.78 3.14
C GLY A 94 -4.18 22.77 1.98
N ILE A 95 -5.31 22.57 1.30
CA ILE A 95 -5.48 21.54 0.26
C ILE A 95 -5.88 22.19 -1.07
N ALA A 96 -5.13 21.86 -2.12
CA ALA A 96 -5.39 22.36 -3.46
C ALA A 96 -6.73 21.85 -4.03
N GLU A 97 -7.43 22.69 -4.81
CA GLU A 97 -8.72 22.36 -5.44
C GLU A 97 -8.66 21.09 -6.29
N GLU A 98 -7.54 20.84 -6.99
CA GLU A 98 -7.36 19.63 -7.79
C GLU A 98 -7.50 18.35 -6.94
N ALA A 99 -6.92 18.32 -5.74
CA ALA A 99 -7.03 17.18 -4.83
C ALA A 99 -8.47 17.02 -4.30
N LYS A 100 -9.15 18.13 -4.00
CA LYS A 100 -10.55 18.13 -3.58
C LYS A 100 -11.47 17.62 -4.70
N HIS A 101 -11.23 18.04 -5.94
CA HIS A 101 -11.95 17.56 -7.11
C HIS A 101 -11.79 16.05 -7.33
N GLN A 102 -10.59 15.49 -7.10
CA GLN A 102 -10.38 14.04 -7.16
C GLN A 102 -11.24 13.29 -6.14
N LEU A 103 -11.34 13.80 -4.89
CA LEU A 103 -12.25 13.23 -3.89
C LEU A 103 -13.72 13.37 -4.33
N TYR A 104 -14.11 14.55 -4.83
CA TYR A 104 -15.48 14.80 -5.27
C TYR A 104 -15.93 13.87 -6.40
N THR A 105 -15.05 13.54 -7.33
CA THR A 105 -15.33 12.55 -8.38
C THR A 105 -15.48 11.15 -7.80
N ALA A 106 -14.62 10.76 -6.84
CA ALA A 106 -14.72 9.47 -6.16
C ALA A 106 -16.00 9.30 -5.33
N LEU A 107 -16.48 10.37 -4.70
CA LEU A 107 -17.72 10.38 -3.93
C LEU A 107 -18.98 10.25 -4.80
N LYS A 108 -18.87 10.41 -6.13
CA LYS A 108 -19.98 10.20 -7.08
C LYS A 108 -20.02 8.78 -7.64
N LEU A 109 -19.13 7.87 -7.22
CA LEU A 109 -19.24 6.47 -7.64
C LEU A 109 -20.50 5.86 -7.01
N PRO A 110 -21.28 5.03 -7.73
CA PRO A 110 -22.48 4.38 -7.18
C PRO A 110 -22.21 3.53 -5.93
N ILE A 111 -20.99 3.01 -5.81
CA ILE A 111 -20.51 2.22 -4.66
C ILE A 111 -20.10 3.08 -3.46
N ALA A 112 -19.89 4.38 -3.62
CA ALA A 112 -19.39 5.25 -2.55
C ALA A 112 -20.47 5.50 -1.49
N LYS A 113 -20.10 5.37 -0.22
CA LYS A 113 -21.00 5.55 0.93
C LYS A 113 -20.55 6.64 1.89
N ALA A 114 -19.24 6.87 2.00
CA ALA A 114 -18.68 7.98 2.75
C ALA A 114 -17.25 8.27 2.27
N GLY A 115 -16.72 9.45 2.59
CA GLY A 115 -15.29 9.72 2.40
C GLY A 115 -14.74 10.79 3.32
N ALA A 116 -13.42 10.92 3.33
CA ALA A 116 -12.73 11.97 4.05
C ALA A 116 -11.45 12.39 3.31
N LEU A 117 -10.98 13.60 3.58
CA LEU A 117 -9.68 14.08 3.12
C LEU A 117 -8.86 14.62 4.28
N MET A 118 -7.64 14.10 4.42
CA MET A 118 -6.72 14.45 5.49
C MET A 118 -5.97 15.77 5.18
N PRO A 119 -5.45 16.49 6.19
CA PRO A 119 -4.77 17.78 5.98
C PRO A 119 -3.53 17.74 5.06
N ASP A 120 -2.86 16.60 4.96
CA ASP A 120 -1.75 16.36 4.03
C ASP A 120 -2.20 16.11 2.57
N GLY A 121 -3.51 16.20 2.33
CA GLY A 121 -4.18 15.99 1.05
C GLY A 121 -3.50 16.67 -0.14
N HIS A 122 -3.23 15.91 -1.20
CA HIS A 122 -2.68 16.44 -2.46
C HIS A 122 -2.99 15.52 -3.66
N SER A 123 -2.86 16.06 -4.87
CA SER A 123 -3.24 15.38 -6.11
C SER A 123 -2.46 14.08 -6.32
N GLY A 124 -3.19 13.02 -6.69
CA GLY A 124 -2.66 11.69 -7.01
C GLY A 124 -3.30 11.07 -8.24
N TYR A 125 -3.30 9.73 -8.31
CA TYR A 125 -3.96 8.96 -9.39
C TYR A 125 -5.22 8.24 -8.90
N GLY A 126 -6.42 8.62 -9.35
CA GLY A 126 -7.66 8.06 -8.79
C GLY A 126 -8.02 8.83 -7.52
N LEU A 127 -8.00 8.20 -6.35
CA LEU A 127 -8.11 8.94 -5.08
C LEU A 127 -6.93 9.90 -4.89
N PRO A 128 -7.17 11.11 -4.32
CA PRO A 128 -6.07 11.97 -3.88
C PRO A 128 -5.26 11.27 -2.79
N ILE A 129 -3.98 11.62 -2.68
CA ILE A 129 -3.18 11.20 -1.52
C ILE A 129 -3.71 12.00 -0.32
N GLY A 130 -3.87 11.36 0.84
CA GLY A 130 -4.66 11.86 1.98
C GLY A 130 -6.14 11.49 1.90
N GLY A 131 -6.58 10.80 0.84
CA GLY A 131 -7.99 10.46 0.63
C GLY A 131 -8.42 9.15 1.30
N VAL A 132 -9.63 9.16 1.86
CA VAL A 132 -10.31 7.99 2.40
C VAL A 132 -11.68 7.84 1.73
N LEU A 133 -12.02 6.63 1.28
CA LEU A 133 -13.30 6.33 0.65
C LEU A 133 -13.86 5.00 1.16
N ALA A 134 -15.05 5.03 1.77
CA ALA A 134 -15.81 3.84 2.11
C ALA A 134 -16.71 3.45 0.93
N ALA A 135 -16.54 2.24 0.42
CA ALA A 135 -17.30 1.69 -0.70
C ALA A 135 -18.03 0.41 -0.31
N LYS A 136 -19.22 0.20 -0.87
CA LYS A 136 -20.02 -1.01 -0.66
C LYS A 136 -19.60 -2.10 -1.64
N ASP A 137 -19.30 -3.29 -1.12
CA ASP A 137 -19.03 -4.54 -1.86
C ASP A 137 -18.00 -4.44 -2.99
N ALA A 138 -17.12 -3.44 -2.94
CA ALA A 138 -16.25 -3.11 -4.06
C ALA A 138 -14.89 -2.63 -3.59
N VAL A 139 -13.86 -3.01 -4.34
CA VAL A 139 -12.48 -2.60 -4.11
C VAL A 139 -11.92 -1.90 -5.34
N ILE A 140 -11.30 -0.74 -5.14
CA ILE A 140 -10.73 0.14 -6.17
C ILE A 140 -9.21 -0.01 -6.13
N PRO A 141 -8.57 -0.72 -7.08
CA PRO A 141 -7.12 -0.96 -7.03
C PRO A 141 -6.28 0.32 -6.98
N TYR A 142 -6.66 1.36 -7.74
CA TYR A 142 -5.98 2.67 -7.67
C TYR A 142 -6.38 3.52 -6.46
N GLY A 143 -7.51 3.19 -5.82
CA GLY A 143 -7.92 3.75 -4.53
C GLY A 143 -7.07 3.20 -3.39
N VAL A 144 -6.52 1.99 -3.52
CA VAL A 144 -5.45 1.47 -2.64
C VAL A 144 -4.11 2.13 -2.96
N GLY A 145 -3.80 2.25 -4.25
CA GLY A 145 -2.55 2.82 -4.74
C GLY A 145 -1.62 1.76 -5.37
N VAL A 146 -0.58 2.24 -6.06
CA VAL A 146 0.35 1.35 -6.78
C VAL A 146 1.33 0.63 -5.86
N ASP A 147 1.68 1.25 -4.74
CA ASP A 147 2.53 0.63 -3.72
C ASP A 147 1.65 0.14 -2.57
N ILE A 148 1.05 -1.03 -2.80
CA ILE A 148 0.11 -1.67 -1.87
C ILE A 148 0.83 -1.94 -0.56
N GLY A 149 0.21 -1.59 0.56
CA GLY A 149 0.76 -1.83 1.89
C GLY A 149 1.97 -0.97 2.23
N CYS A 150 2.24 0.09 1.45
CA CYS A 150 3.23 1.11 1.82
C CYS A 150 2.93 1.62 3.23
N ARG A 151 3.98 1.69 4.04
CA ARG A 151 3.86 1.84 5.49
C ARG A 151 5.12 2.43 6.10
N MET A 152 4.93 2.87 7.34
CA MET A 152 6.00 3.26 8.23
C MET A 152 6.25 2.18 9.28
N CYS A 153 7.50 1.98 9.67
CA CYS A 153 7.88 1.16 10.82
C CYS A 153 8.94 1.88 11.64
N LEU A 154 8.69 2.09 12.93
CA LEU A 154 9.62 2.70 13.88
C LEU A 154 9.98 1.67 14.96
N SER A 155 11.28 1.47 15.19
CA SER A 155 11.80 0.76 16.34
C SER A 155 12.48 1.71 17.30
N ILE A 156 12.19 1.55 18.60
CA ILE A 156 12.77 2.32 19.71
C ILE A 156 13.73 1.40 20.45
N TYR A 157 14.96 1.83 20.69
CA TYR A 157 15.98 1.04 21.38
C TYR A 157 16.32 1.65 22.74
N ASP A 158 16.66 0.82 23.71
CA ASP A 158 17.18 1.25 25.02
C ASP A 158 18.63 1.73 24.92
N ILE A 159 18.84 2.73 24.08
CA ILE A 159 20.13 3.34 23.78
C ILE A 159 19.90 4.85 23.88
N PRO A 160 20.65 5.56 24.74
CA PRO A 160 20.53 7.01 24.86
C PRO A 160 20.77 7.73 23.53
N ALA A 161 20.01 8.79 23.26
CA ALA A 161 20.15 9.58 22.03
C ALA A 161 21.57 10.13 21.80
N SER A 162 22.34 10.36 22.87
CA SER A 162 23.75 10.81 22.80
C SER A 162 24.66 9.83 22.05
N TYR A 163 24.29 8.55 21.93
CA TYR A 163 25.06 7.57 21.15
C TYR A 163 25.03 7.85 19.63
N LEU A 164 24.14 8.71 19.14
CA LEU A 164 24.20 9.22 17.77
C LEU A 164 25.29 10.28 17.59
N GLU A 165 25.57 11.03 18.65
CA GLU A 165 26.57 12.11 18.63
C GLU A 165 27.97 11.50 18.57
N GLY A 166 28.85 12.08 17.74
CA GLY A 166 30.23 11.61 17.60
C GLY A 166 30.43 10.26 16.86
N HIS A 167 29.37 9.54 16.53
CA HIS A 167 29.43 8.20 15.90
C HIS A 167 28.76 8.11 14.52
N LYS A 168 28.60 9.24 13.83
CA LYS A 168 27.92 9.34 12.53
C LYS A 168 28.37 8.27 11.52
N ASP A 169 29.68 8.09 11.34
CA ASP A 169 30.22 7.18 10.31
C ASP A 169 29.83 5.72 10.57
N LYS A 170 29.73 5.31 11.84
CA LYS A 170 29.24 3.97 12.22
C LYS A 170 27.84 3.73 11.67
N TYR A 171 26.91 4.64 11.93
CA TYR A 171 25.51 4.48 11.50
C TYR A 171 25.34 4.66 9.98
N VAL A 172 26.14 5.52 9.35
CA VAL A 172 26.22 5.63 7.87
C VAL A 172 26.60 4.27 7.27
N ASN A 173 27.67 3.66 7.77
CA ASN A 173 28.12 2.34 7.30
C ASN A 173 27.05 1.27 7.55
N MET A 174 26.41 1.27 8.72
CA MET A 174 25.31 0.35 9.04
C MET A 174 24.15 0.47 8.05
N LEU A 175 23.72 1.70 7.73
CA LEU A 175 22.68 1.91 6.72
C LEU A 175 23.16 1.38 5.37
N GLN A 176 24.36 1.72 4.90
CA GLN A 176 24.91 1.28 3.61
C GLN A 176 25.00 -0.26 3.47
N GLU A 177 25.42 -0.94 4.53
CA GLU A 177 25.61 -2.39 4.53
C GLU A 177 24.30 -3.17 4.66
N HIS A 178 23.39 -2.70 5.53
CA HIS A 178 22.22 -3.49 5.97
C HIS A 178 20.89 -3.09 5.37
N THR A 179 20.86 -2.08 4.51
CA THR A 179 19.65 -1.70 3.76
C THR A 179 19.90 -1.76 2.25
N LYS A 180 18.82 -1.90 1.47
CA LYS A 180 18.86 -2.10 0.02
C LYS A 180 17.79 -1.23 -0.63
N PHE A 181 18.15 -0.51 -1.69
CA PHE A 181 17.30 0.46 -2.37
C PHE A 181 17.14 0.18 -3.87
N GLY A 182 16.18 0.85 -4.49
CA GLY A 182 15.85 0.70 -5.90
C GLY A 182 15.20 -0.62 -6.31
N GLY A 183 15.27 -0.88 -7.62
CA GLY A 183 14.67 -2.06 -8.26
C GLY A 183 15.57 -3.29 -8.31
N PHE A 184 16.89 -3.10 -8.13
CA PHE A 184 17.92 -4.11 -8.43
C PHE A 184 18.80 -4.46 -7.22
N GLU A 185 18.95 -3.57 -6.24
CA GLU A 185 19.74 -3.87 -5.04
C GLU A 185 18.97 -4.89 -4.18
N THR A 186 19.63 -5.99 -3.84
CA THR A 186 19.06 -7.09 -3.06
C THR A 186 20.08 -7.59 -2.04
N HIS A 187 19.61 -8.21 -0.96
CA HIS A 187 20.51 -8.79 0.04
C HIS A 187 21.16 -10.05 -0.53
N LYS A 188 22.48 -10.19 -0.36
CA LYS A 188 23.21 -11.41 -0.77
C LYS A 188 22.67 -12.65 -0.06
N ARG A 189 22.28 -12.50 1.21
CA ARG A 189 21.63 -13.54 2.02
C ARG A 189 20.24 -13.06 2.40
N ILE A 190 19.23 -13.71 1.83
CA ILE A 190 17.82 -13.56 2.18
C ILE A 190 17.56 -14.38 3.45
N ASN A 191 16.83 -13.81 4.40
CA ASN A 191 16.39 -14.53 5.59
C ASN A 191 15.13 -15.33 5.27
N ASP A 192 15.01 -16.53 5.84
CA ASP A 192 13.77 -17.30 5.76
C ASP A 192 12.63 -16.55 6.45
N HIS A 193 11.44 -16.63 5.87
CA HIS A 193 10.25 -15.97 6.40
C HIS A 193 8.98 -16.72 5.97
N GLU A 194 8.05 -16.91 6.90
CA GLU A 194 6.76 -17.59 6.69
C GLU A 194 5.87 -16.95 5.61
N ILE A 195 6.15 -15.71 5.20
CA ILE A 195 5.39 -15.02 4.15
C ILE A 195 5.41 -15.80 2.83
N PHE A 196 6.48 -16.57 2.58
CA PHE A 196 6.60 -17.39 1.38
C PHE A 196 5.83 -18.71 1.43
N GLU A 197 5.26 -19.05 2.59
CA GLU A 197 4.41 -20.24 2.76
C GLU A 197 2.95 -19.99 2.40
N ARG A 198 2.56 -18.71 2.32
CA ARG A 198 1.23 -18.24 1.90
C ARG A 198 0.79 -18.89 0.59
N SER A 199 -0.42 -19.44 0.58
CA SER A 199 -0.93 -20.25 -0.54
C SER A 199 -1.15 -19.40 -1.81
N GLU A 200 -1.36 -18.10 -1.66
CA GLU A 200 -1.52 -17.14 -2.76
C GLU A 200 -0.32 -17.14 -3.72
N PHE A 201 0.89 -17.40 -3.23
CA PHE A 201 2.08 -17.58 -4.09
C PHE A 201 2.01 -18.83 -4.98
N LYS A 202 1.17 -19.80 -4.65
CA LYS A 202 0.95 -21.04 -5.42
C LYS A 202 -0.31 -20.96 -6.27
N ASP A 203 -1.35 -20.34 -5.72
CA ASP A 203 -2.73 -20.41 -6.21
C ASP A 203 -3.05 -19.26 -7.15
N ILE A 204 -2.61 -18.03 -6.86
CA ILE A 204 -2.89 -16.85 -7.67
C ILE A 204 -1.87 -16.75 -8.80
N PRO A 205 -2.24 -16.91 -10.08
CA PRO A 205 -1.25 -17.06 -11.14
C PRO A 205 -0.41 -15.79 -11.40
N THR A 206 -0.96 -14.60 -11.11
CA THR A 206 -0.22 -13.32 -11.22
C THR A 206 0.86 -13.23 -10.14
N VAL A 207 0.52 -13.57 -8.89
CA VAL A 207 1.42 -13.57 -7.74
C VAL A 207 2.50 -14.65 -7.86
N LYS A 208 2.12 -15.86 -8.30
CA LYS A 208 3.05 -16.98 -8.52
C LYS A 208 4.23 -16.63 -9.43
N LYS A 209 3.98 -15.85 -10.50
CA LYS A 209 5.03 -15.39 -11.41
C LYS A 209 6.01 -14.41 -10.76
N LEU A 210 5.58 -13.73 -9.69
CA LEU A 210 6.35 -12.74 -8.96
C LEU A 210 7.13 -13.34 -7.79
N PHE A 211 6.91 -14.61 -7.42
CA PHE A 211 7.53 -15.26 -6.27
C PHE A 211 9.05 -15.05 -6.20
N LYS A 212 9.78 -15.36 -7.28
CA LYS A 212 11.25 -15.22 -7.29
C LYS A 212 11.70 -13.77 -7.07
N LYS A 213 10.95 -12.82 -7.65
CA LYS A 213 11.24 -11.39 -7.50
C LYS A 213 10.97 -10.94 -6.06
N ALA A 214 9.81 -11.29 -5.51
CA ALA A 214 9.49 -11.02 -4.10
C ALA A 214 10.53 -11.64 -3.17
N TYR A 215 10.90 -12.90 -3.37
CA TYR A 215 11.94 -13.57 -2.57
C TYR A 215 13.26 -12.80 -2.56
N SER A 216 13.75 -12.37 -3.74
CA SER A 216 14.98 -11.57 -3.83
C SER A 216 14.89 -10.18 -3.21
N GLN A 217 13.68 -9.58 -3.15
CA GLN A 217 13.46 -8.21 -2.70
C GLN A 217 13.09 -8.11 -1.21
N LEU A 218 12.97 -9.24 -0.49
CA LEU A 218 12.68 -9.23 0.95
C LEU A 218 13.73 -8.41 1.70
N GLY A 219 13.26 -7.49 2.56
CA GLY A 219 14.13 -6.62 3.35
C GLY A 219 14.76 -5.46 2.57
N SER A 220 14.28 -5.16 1.37
CA SER A 220 14.64 -3.93 0.63
C SER A 220 13.60 -2.83 0.84
N SER A 221 14.06 -1.57 0.81
CA SER A 221 13.19 -0.39 0.93
C SER A 221 12.71 0.08 -0.43
N GLY A 222 13.60 0.10 -1.42
CA GLY A 222 13.24 0.52 -2.77
C GLY A 222 13.52 1.95 -3.16
N GLY A 223 12.60 2.56 -3.90
CA GLY A 223 12.83 3.81 -4.60
C GLY A 223 11.71 4.82 -4.40
N GLY A 224 11.91 6.03 -4.92
CA GLY A 224 10.97 7.14 -4.73
C GLY A 224 11.14 7.77 -3.35
N ASN A 225 10.05 7.88 -2.59
CA ASN A 225 10.04 8.52 -1.26
C ASN A 225 10.36 7.53 -0.11
N HIS A 226 10.87 6.35 -0.43
CA HIS A 226 11.21 5.32 0.54
C HIS A 226 12.55 5.62 1.19
N PHE A 227 12.67 5.35 2.48
CA PHE A 227 13.85 5.66 3.27
C PHE A 227 14.06 4.68 4.43
N VAL A 228 15.27 4.67 4.96
CA VAL A 228 15.59 4.12 6.29
C VAL A 228 16.49 5.11 7.00
N GLU A 229 16.14 5.43 8.25
CA GLU A 229 16.73 6.54 8.98
C GLU A 229 17.08 6.12 10.41
N PHE A 230 18.23 6.59 10.88
CA PHE A 230 18.52 6.71 12.30
C PHE A 230 18.12 8.10 12.78
N GLY A 231 17.51 8.15 13.95
CA GLY A 231 17.07 9.40 14.56
C GLY A 231 16.86 9.29 16.05
N ILE A 232 16.38 10.39 16.63
CA ILE A 232 16.10 10.51 18.05
C ILE A 232 14.60 10.34 18.24
N VAL A 233 14.19 9.37 19.06
CA VAL A 233 12.82 9.22 19.53
C VAL A 233 12.67 9.93 20.86
N GLU A 234 11.70 10.82 20.98
CA GLU A 234 11.32 11.45 22.24
C GLU A 234 9.93 10.96 22.65
N ILE A 235 9.84 10.24 23.77
CA ILE A 235 8.57 9.84 24.38
C ILE A 235 8.18 10.91 25.38
N SER A 236 6.99 11.50 25.19
CA SER A 236 6.47 12.60 26.01
C SER A 236 5.22 12.23 26.81
N ASP A 237 4.51 11.18 26.41
CA ASP A 237 3.34 10.67 27.14
C ASP A 237 3.75 9.58 28.15
N VAL A 238 3.50 9.82 29.44
CA VAL A 238 3.76 8.83 30.51
C VAL A 238 2.84 7.61 30.43
N HIS A 239 1.69 7.77 29.78
CA HIS A 239 0.67 6.75 29.57
C HIS A 239 0.74 6.16 28.15
N ASN A 240 1.89 6.22 27.49
CA ASN A 240 2.09 5.58 26.19
C ASN A 240 1.88 4.07 26.27
N GLU A 241 1.35 3.48 25.20
CA GLU A 241 0.96 2.08 25.11
C GLU A 241 2.16 1.14 25.16
N PHE A 242 3.35 1.63 24.79
CA PHE A 242 4.58 0.87 24.85
C PHE A 242 5.07 0.64 26.28
N LYS A 243 4.58 1.43 27.25
CA LYS A 243 5.11 1.48 28.63
C LYS A 243 6.61 1.83 28.67
N VAL A 244 7.07 2.59 27.68
CA VAL A 244 8.44 3.11 27.64
C VAL A 244 8.49 4.38 28.48
N PRO A 245 9.48 4.57 29.38
CA PRO A 245 9.58 5.80 30.15
C PRO A 245 9.68 7.06 29.28
N ILE A 246 9.31 8.22 29.84
CA ILE A 246 9.58 9.51 29.21
C ILE A 246 11.10 9.66 29.06
N GLY A 247 11.55 10.04 27.86
CA GLY A 247 12.98 10.13 27.58
C GLY A 247 13.31 10.21 26.10
N LYS A 248 14.62 10.26 25.83
CA LYS A 248 15.19 10.34 24.48
C LYS A 248 15.99 9.09 24.16
N TYR A 249 15.59 8.42 23.08
CA TYR A 249 16.06 7.11 22.68
C TYR A 249 16.61 7.13 21.26
N LEU A 250 17.48 6.19 20.93
CA LEU A 250 17.82 5.87 19.55
C LEU A 250 16.60 5.23 18.86
N GLY A 251 16.26 5.73 17.67
CA GLY A 251 15.23 5.16 16.82
C GLY A 251 15.73 4.75 15.44
N ILE A 252 15.09 3.72 14.89
CA ILE A 252 15.17 3.38 13.46
C ILE A 252 13.79 3.56 12.87
N LEU A 253 13.66 4.44 11.89
CA LEU A 253 12.44 4.62 11.11
C LEU A 253 12.67 4.12 9.69
N SER A 254 11.75 3.33 9.16
CA SER A 254 11.75 2.95 7.76
C SER A 254 10.40 3.25 7.10
N HIS A 255 10.48 3.64 5.84
CA HIS A 255 9.34 3.87 4.95
C HIS A 255 9.55 3.04 3.68
N SER A 256 8.68 2.08 3.45
CA SER A 256 8.72 1.17 2.31
C SER A 256 7.34 0.59 2.06
N GLY A 257 7.24 -0.26 1.04
CA GLY A 257 6.01 -0.96 0.69
C GLY A 257 6.30 -2.33 0.12
N SER A 258 5.36 -2.86 -0.65
CA SER A 258 5.40 -4.22 -1.17
C SER A 258 6.25 -4.38 -2.44
N ARG A 259 7.07 -3.37 -2.75
CA ARG A 259 8.10 -3.43 -3.79
C ARG A 259 7.52 -3.77 -5.17
N GLY A 260 8.26 -4.56 -5.95
CA GLY A 260 7.79 -5.02 -7.24
C GLY A 260 6.56 -5.93 -7.15
N LEU A 261 6.27 -6.56 -6.00
CA LEU A 261 5.12 -7.43 -5.84
C LEU A 261 3.82 -6.62 -5.93
N GLY A 262 3.62 -5.65 -5.04
CA GLY A 262 2.40 -4.82 -5.07
C GLY A 262 2.25 -4.01 -6.33
N ALA A 263 3.33 -3.43 -6.86
CA ALA A 263 3.27 -2.66 -8.11
C ALA A 263 2.72 -3.49 -9.29
N ASN A 264 3.09 -4.77 -9.39
CA ASN A 264 2.59 -5.64 -10.45
C ASN A 264 1.16 -6.13 -10.17
N ILE A 265 0.81 -6.38 -8.92
CA ILE A 265 -0.57 -6.69 -8.50
C ILE A 265 -1.49 -5.52 -8.84
N ALA A 266 -1.18 -4.31 -8.36
CA ALA A 266 -1.94 -3.10 -8.63
C ALA A 266 -2.13 -2.87 -10.13
N LYS A 267 -1.05 -2.97 -10.94
CA LYS A 267 -1.12 -2.83 -12.40
C LYS A 267 -2.05 -3.86 -13.05
N HIS A 268 -2.01 -5.11 -12.62
CA HIS A 268 -2.83 -6.18 -13.19
C HIS A 268 -4.32 -5.93 -12.91
N TYR A 269 -4.68 -5.76 -11.64
CA TYR A 269 -6.08 -5.65 -11.24
C TYR A 269 -6.69 -4.30 -11.57
N THR A 270 -5.90 -3.22 -11.66
CA THR A 270 -6.37 -1.95 -12.23
C THR A 270 -6.83 -2.13 -13.67
N LYS A 271 -6.05 -2.85 -14.49
CA LYS A 271 -6.41 -3.10 -15.89
C LYS A 271 -7.72 -3.89 -15.97
N LEU A 272 -7.89 -4.89 -15.11
CA LEU A 272 -9.13 -5.67 -15.03
C LEU A 272 -10.31 -4.82 -14.59
N ALA A 273 -10.15 -4.00 -13.55
CA ALA A 273 -11.18 -3.09 -13.05
C ALA A 273 -11.67 -2.14 -14.15
N ILE A 274 -10.77 -1.51 -14.91
CA ILE A 274 -11.13 -0.62 -16.03
C ILE A 274 -11.89 -1.37 -17.14
N GLN A 275 -11.58 -2.64 -17.36
CA GLN A 275 -12.24 -3.46 -18.38
C GLN A 275 -13.63 -3.94 -17.95
N GLN A 276 -13.81 -4.25 -16.67
CA GLN A 276 -15.06 -4.79 -16.12
C GLN A 276 -16.03 -3.69 -15.70
N THR A 277 -15.50 -2.55 -15.30
CA THR A 277 -16.26 -1.39 -14.83
C THR A 277 -15.83 -0.14 -15.61
N PRO A 278 -16.22 0.01 -16.89
CA PRO A 278 -15.90 1.21 -17.66
C PRO A 278 -16.58 2.43 -17.03
N LEU A 279 -15.79 3.49 -16.79
CA LEU A 279 -16.23 4.76 -16.22
C LEU A 279 -15.92 5.93 -17.17
N PRO A 280 -16.57 7.10 -17.00
CA PRO A 280 -16.23 8.32 -17.71
C PRO A 280 -14.74 8.69 -17.53
N GLY A 281 -14.19 9.45 -18.48
CA GLY A 281 -12.74 9.71 -18.56
C GLY A 281 -12.12 10.23 -17.25
N GLU A 282 -12.79 11.16 -16.57
CA GLU A 282 -12.34 11.72 -15.28
C GLU A 282 -12.31 10.70 -14.14
N ALA A 283 -13.16 9.67 -14.19
CA ALA A 283 -13.29 8.64 -13.16
C ALA A 283 -12.68 7.30 -13.57
N LYS A 284 -12.00 7.21 -14.73
CA LYS A 284 -11.42 5.96 -15.25
C LYS A 284 -10.52 5.24 -14.23
N ASN A 285 -9.71 6.00 -13.49
CA ASN A 285 -8.80 5.45 -12.48
C ASN A 285 -9.50 5.10 -11.15
N LEU A 286 -10.82 5.24 -11.08
CA LEU A 286 -11.66 4.85 -9.95
C LEU A 286 -12.49 3.59 -10.25
N ALA A 287 -12.22 2.91 -11.37
CA ALA A 287 -12.85 1.64 -11.68
C ALA A 287 -12.56 0.61 -10.58
N TRP A 288 -13.55 -0.21 -10.26
CA TRP A 288 -13.50 -1.17 -9.17
C TRP A 288 -13.69 -2.60 -9.65
N LEU A 289 -13.35 -3.53 -8.75
CA LEU A 289 -13.72 -4.94 -8.82
C LEU A 289 -14.78 -5.20 -7.74
N ASP A 290 -15.85 -5.89 -8.11
CA ASP A 290 -16.90 -6.31 -7.18
C ASP A 290 -16.38 -7.49 -6.35
N LEU A 291 -16.44 -7.38 -5.03
CA LEU A 291 -15.97 -8.41 -4.12
C LEU A 291 -16.82 -9.69 -4.18
N ASN A 292 -17.99 -9.68 -4.79
CA ASN A 292 -18.77 -10.91 -5.01
C ASN A 292 -18.29 -11.70 -6.24
N THR A 293 -17.27 -11.22 -6.95
CA THR A 293 -16.69 -11.86 -8.14
C THR A 293 -15.31 -12.43 -7.87
N HIS A 294 -14.87 -13.36 -8.71
CA HIS A 294 -13.60 -14.06 -8.58
C HIS A 294 -12.45 -13.10 -8.70
N ASP A 295 -12.48 -12.19 -9.67
CA ASP A 295 -11.41 -11.22 -9.85
C ASP A 295 -11.34 -10.23 -8.67
N GLY A 296 -12.49 -9.89 -8.05
CA GLY A 296 -12.54 -9.11 -6.81
C GLY A 296 -11.95 -9.84 -5.62
N GLN A 297 -12.31 -11.12 -5.41
CA GLN A 297 -11.75 -11.97 -4.37
C GLN A 297 -10.26 -12.26 -4.58
N GLU A 298 -9.84 -12.55 -5.81
CA GLU A 298 -8.43 -12.78 -6.16
C GLU A 298 -7.60 -11.52 -5.90
N TYR A 299 -8.10 -10.33 -6.26
CA TYR A 299 -7.42 -9.09 -5.92
C TYR A 299 -7.38 -8.85 -4.42
N TRP A 300 -8.46 -9.11 -3.69
CA TRP A 300 -8.52 -8.93 -2.24
C TRP A 300 -7.43 -9.78 -1.55
N LEU A 301 -7.31 -11.06 -1.92
CA LEU A 301 -6.27 -11.96 -1.41
C LEU A 301 -4.86 -11.48 -1.80
N ALA A 302 -4.65 -11.10 -3.07
CA ALA A 302 -3.36 -10.62 -3.55
C ALA A 302 -2.93 -9.30 -2.88
N MET A 303 -3.88 -8.39 -2.64
CA MET A 303 -3.67 -7.14 -1.92
C MET A 303 -3.24 -7.41 -0.48
N ASN A 304 -3.94 -8.32 0.22
CA ASN A 304 -3.59 -8.70 1.60
C ASN A 304 -2.20 -9.33 1.68
N LEU A 305 -1.87 -10.26 0.78
CA LEU A 305 -0.51 -10.79 0.67
C LEU A 305 0.54 -9.68 0.48
N ALA A 306 0.28 -8.71 -0.41
CA ALA A 306 1.20 -7.61 -0.65
C ALA A 306 1.37 -6.75 0.61
N GLY A 307 0.30 -6.50 1.36
CA GLY A 307 0.34 -5.87 2.67
C GLY A 307 1.27 -6.63 3.63
N ASP A 308 1.02 -7.91 3.85
CA ASP A 308 1.83 -8.73 4.77
C ASP A 308 3.29 -8.81 4.33
N TYR A 309 3.54 -8.89 3.03
CA TYR A 309 4.88 -8.86 2.46
C TYR A 309 5.60 -7.52 2.70
N ALA A 310 4.89 -6.39 2.67
CA ALA A 310 5.47 -5.10 3.05
C ALA A 310 5.92 -5.13 4.52
N SER A 311 5.08 -5.62 5.45
CA SER A 311 5.46 -5.80 6.87
C SER A 311 6.72 -6.65 7.02
N ALA A 312 6.76 -7.81 6.33
CA ALA A 312 7.90 -8.71 6.33
C ALA A 312 9.19 -8.00 5.88
N CYS A 313 9.12 -7.10 4.90
CA CYS A 313 10.27 -6.31 4.46
C CYS A 313 10.75 -5.35 5.55
N HIS A 314 9.83 -4.63 6.22
CA HIS A 314 10.19 -3.74 7.32
C HIS A 314 10.80 -4.50 8.50
N HIS A 315 10.19 -5.60 8.92
CA HIS A 315 10.71 -6.43 10.01
C HIS A 315 12.10 -7.00 9.66
N ASP A 316 12.36 -7.39 8.42
CA ASP A 316 13.69 -7.84 8.00
C ASP A 316 14.74 -6.71 8.04
N ILE A 317 14.37 -5.49 7.58
CA ILE A 317 15.23 -4.29 7.67
C ILE A 317 15.59 -4.01 9.14
N HIS A 318 14.59 -3.95 10.01
CA HIS A 318 14.77 -3.64 11.43
C HIS A 318 15.53 -4.75 12.16
N LYS A 319 15.32 -6.02 11.80
CA LYS A 319 16.06 -7.16 12.35
C LYS A 319 17.54 -7.09 11.98
N ARG A 320 17.87 -6.75 10.72
CA ARG A 320 19.27 -6.59 10.28
C ARG A 320 19.96 -5.45 11.01
N LEU A 321 19.32 -4.29 11.10
CA LEU A 321 19.89 -3.13 11.78
C LEU A 321 19.96 -3.33 13.30
N GLY A 322 18.95 -3.93 13.93
CA GLY A 322 18.98 -4.29 15.35
C GLY A 322 20.11 -5.27 15.68
N LYS A 323 20.34 -6.27 14.83
CA LYS A 323 21.49 -7.17 14.96
C LYS A 323 22.83 -6.43 14.84
N ALA A 324 22.94 -5.49 13.90
CA ALA A 324 24.14 -4.68 13.72
C ALA A 324 24.36 -3.67 14.88
N LEU A 325 23.29 -3.19 15.51
CA LEU A 325 23.34 -2.39 16.74
C LEU A 325 23.76 -3.22 17.95
N GLY A 326 23.52 -4.54 17.93
CA GLY A 326 23.67 -5.41 19.10
C GLY A 326 22.53 -5.24 20.11
N ALA A 327 21.37 -4.75 19.69
CA ALA A 327 20.25 -4.43 20.57
C ALA A 327 18.91 -4.93 20.02
N ARG A 328 17.98 -5.22 20.93
CA ARG A 328 16.57 -5.48 20.61
C ARG A 328 15.75 -4.21 20.85
N PRO A 329 14.72 -3.95 20.04
CA PRO A 329 13.85 -2.81 20.29
C PRO A 329 13.07 -2.99 21.60
N LEU A 330 12.95 -1.91 22.38
CA LEU A 330 11.99 -1.80 23.49
C LEU A 330 10.56 -1.85 22.98
N ALA A 331 10.34 -1.20 21.84
CA ALA A 331 9.02 -1.05 21.25
C ALA A 331 9.14 -0.90 19.73
N MET A 332 8.05 -1.25 19.05
CA MET A 332 7.91 -1.06 17.61
C MET A 332 6.49 -0.57 17.31
N VAL A 333 6.38 0.41 16.42
CA VAL A 333 5.11 0.88 15.88
C VAL A 333 5.15 0.82 14.36
N GLU A 334 4.06 0.36 13.77
CA GLU A 334 3.90 0.20 12.33
C GLU A 334 2.50 0.63 11.92
N ASN A 335 2.36 1.36 10.82
CA ASN A 335 1.07 1.77 10.30
C ASN A 335 1.07 1.84 8.77
N HIS A 336 0.02 1.27 8.16
CA HIS A 336 -0.17 1.28 6.71
C HIS A 336 -0.72 2.63 6.27
N HIS A 337 -0.42 3.03 5.05
CA HIS A 337 -1.04 4.22 4.47
C HIS A 337 -1.50 4.10 3.02
N ASN A 338 -1.35 2.92 2.39
CA ASN A 338 -1.92 2.61 1.08
C ASN A 338 -2.56 1.22 1.11
N PHE A 339 -3.82 1.13 1.52
CA PHE A 339 -4.50 -0.15 1.70
C PHE A 339 -6.02 -0.01 1.72
N ALA A 340 -6.74 -1.14 1.74
CA ALA A 340 -8.18 -1.17 1.96
C ALA A 340 -8.55 -2.25 3.00
N TRP A 341 -9.52 -1.93 3.85
CA TRP A 341 -9.98 -2.81 4.93
C TRP A 341 -11.49 -2.95 4.90
N LYS A 342 -11.99 -4.08 5.37
CA LYS A 342 -13.41 -4.22 5.70
C LYS A 342 -13.66 -3.66 7.09
N GLU A 343 -14.51 -2.66 7.20
CA GLU A 343 -14.81 -1.97 8.45
C GLU A 343 -16.31 -1.70 8.59
N ILE A 344 -16.80 -1.65 9.83
CA ILE A 344 -18.18 -1.26 10.10
C ILE A 344 -18.28 0.26 10.14
N VAL A 345 -18.97 0.84 9.16
CA VAL A 345 -19.22 2.28 9.04
C VAL A 345 -20.72 2.50 9.09
N ASN A 346 -21.20 3.25 10.09
CA ASN A 346 -22.63 3.52 10.31
C ASN A 346 -23.51 2.25 10.35
N GLY A 347 -22.96 1.14 10.86
CA GLY A 347 -23.68 -0.14 11.01
C GLY A 347 -23.64 -1.05 9.77
N GLU A 348 -22.96 -0.65 8.69
CA GLU A 348 -22.79 -1.45 7.47
C GLU A 348 -21.31 -1.87 7.30
N GLU A 349 -21.05 -3.12 6.90
CA GLU A 349 -19.70 -3.54 6.49
C GLU A 349 -19.36 -2.90 5.14
N LEU A 350 -18.32 -2.06 5.11
CA LEU A 350 -17.84 -1.38 3.91
C LEU A 350 -16.34 -1.63 3.71
N VAL A 351 -15.89 -1.46 2.47
CA VAL A 351 -14.47 -1.46 2.11
C VAL A 351 -13.94 -0.03 2.21
N VAL A 352 -13.18 0.25 3.26
CA VAL A 352 -12.55 1.55 3.51
C VAL A 352 -11.18 1.58 2.85
N HIS A 353 -11.07 2.36 1.79
CA HIS A 353 -9.83 2.62 1.07
C HIS A 353 -9.11 3.79 1.72
N ARG A 354 -7.83 3.64 2.04
CA ARG A 354 -6.96 4.73 2.48
C ARG A 354 -5.77 4.83 1.55
N LYS A 355 -5.55 6.02 1.01
CA LYS A 355 -4.41 6.31 0.13
C LYS A 355 -3.68 7.54 0.61
N GLY A 356 -2.46 7.35 1.08
CA GLY A 356 -1.77 8.34 1.90
C GLY A 356 -2.57 8.74 3.14
N ALA A 357 -3.27 7.79 3.77
CA ALA A 357 -3.95 8.02 5.04
C ALA A 357 -3.81 6.76 5.90
N THR A 358 -3.65 6.94 7.21
CA THR A 358 -3.41 5.84 8.15
C THR A 358 -4.65 5.53 8.98
N PRO A 359 -4.87 4.27 9.41
CA PRO A 359 -5.85 3.97 10.45
C PRO A 359 -5.57 4.76 11.73
N ALA A 360 -6.63 5.26 12.36
CA ALA A 360 -6.64 6.09 13.56
C ALA A 360 -7.87 5.77 14.43
N GLN A 361 -8.25 4.49 14.51
CA GLN A 361 -9.21 4.01 15.50
C GLN A 361 -8.72 4.36 16.91
N LYS A 362 -9.64 4.40 17.88
CA LYS A 362 -9.31 4.81 19.25
C LYS A 362 -8.21 3.91 19.84
N GLY A 363 -7.08 4.50 20.21
CA GLY A 363 -5.94 3.79 20.78
C GLY A 363 -5.01 3.12 19.76
N VAL A 364 -5.28 3.22 18.46
CA VAL A 364 -4.37 2.68 17.44
C VAL A 364 -3.17 3.62 17.29
N LEU A 365 -1.98 3.05 17.46
CA LEU A 365 -0.72 3.77 17.32
C LEU A 365 -0.29 3.89 15.85
N GLY A 366 0.43 4.97 15.54
CA GLY A 366 1.08 5.17 14.25
C GLY A 366 2.23 6.17 14.33
N ILE A 367 2.93 6.34 13.21
CA ILE A 367 3.93 7.39 13.02
C ILE A 367 3.54 8.21 11.76
N ILE A 368 3.51 9.53 11.92
CA ILE A 368 3.26 10.48 10.83
C ILE A 368 4.58 11.22 10.55
N PRO A 369 5.37 10.80 9.54
CA PRO A 369 6.64 11.45 9.20
C PRO A 369 6.46 12.87 8.63
N GLY A 370 7.42 13.75 8.94
CA GLY A 370 7.55 15.05 8.31
C GLY A 370 8.31 14.98 6.99
N SER A 371 9.61 15.24 7.04
CA SER A 371 10.55 15.15 5.92
C SER A 371 11.92 14.72 6.46
N MET A 372 12.92 14.57 5.60
CA MET A 372 14.28 14.24 6.05
C MET A 372 14.89 15.25 7.04
N THR A 373 14.35 16.47 7.17
CA THR A 373 14.81 17.47 8.16
C THR A 373 13.74 17.88 9.17
N ALA A 374 12.49 17.45 9.00
CA ALA A 374 11.38 17.78 9.89
C ALA A 374 10.99 16.57 10.74
N PRO A 375 10.51 16.77 11.98
CA PRO A 375 10.17 15.65 12.85
C PRO A 375 8.99 14.84 12.29
N GLY A 376 8.98 13.55 12.63
CA GLY A 376 7.77 12.72 12.61
C GLY A 376 7.12 12.69 13.99
N PHE A 377 5.82 12.36 14.04
CA PHE A 377 5.06 12.31 15.27
C PHE A 377 4.53 10.91 15.52
N ILE A 378 4.83 10.36 16.70
CA ILE A 378 4.21 9.12 17.19
C ILE A 378 2.85 9.52 17.71
N VAL A 379 1.81 8.89 17.19
CA VAL A 379 0.43 9.29 17.41
C VAL A 379 -0.43 8.14 17.88
N ARG A 380 -1.50 8.48 18.60
CA ARG A 380 -2.59 7.60 19.01
C ARG A 380 -3.89 8.10 18.38
N GLY A 381 -4.62 7.24 17.69
CA GLY A 381 -5.91 7.59 17.09
C GLY A 381 -6.98 7.90 18.13
N THR A 382 -7.81 8.90 17.85
CA THR A 382 -8.98 9.27 18.69
C THR A 382 -10.22 8.44 18.36
N GLY A 383 -10.26 7.81 17.18
CA GLY A 383 -11.43 7.09 16.67
C GLY A 383 -12.50 7.99 16.05
N ASN A 384 -12.14 9.17 15.56
CA ASN A 384 -13.06 10.11 14.92
C ASN A 384 -13.83 9.47 13.76
N LYS A 385 -15.17 9.45 13.84
CA LYS A 385 -16.02 8.80 12.83
C LYS A 385 -16.11 9.59 11.52
N HIS A 386 -15.97 10.90 11.55
CA HIS A 386 -16.03 11.76 10.37
C HIS A 386 -14.81 11.58 9.46
N SER A 387 -13.67 11.18 10.01
CA SER A 387 -12.49 10.78 9.23
C SER A 387 -12.50 9.32 8.80
N LEU A 388 -13.59 8.58 9.03
CA LEU A 388 -13.63 7.12 8.91
C LEU A 388 -12.50 6.48 9.73
N GLN A 389 -12.29 7.01 10.94
CA GLN A 389 -11.25 6.58 11.86
C GLN A 389 -9.87 6.55 11.21
N SER A 390 -9.54 7.64 10.50
CA SER A 390 -8.28 7.80 9.76
C SER A 390 -7.58 9.12 10.10
N ALA A 391 -6.29 9.19 9.82
CA ALA A 391 -5.45 10.38 9.98
C ALA A 391 -4.47 10.56 8.80
N SER A 392 -3.79 11.71 8.76
CA SER A 392 -2.70 11.98 7.80
C SER A 392 -1.63 10.89 7.85
N HIS A 393 -0.99 10.63 6.71
CA HIS A 393 0.14 9.69 6.65
C HIS A 393 1.51 10.37 6.69
N GLY A 394 1.58 11.68 6.50
CA GLY A 394 2.84 12.43 6.57
C GLY A 394 2.61 13.92 6.38
N ALA A 395 3.64 14.65 5.95
CA ALA A 395 3.51 16.08 5.63
C ALA A 395 2.72 16.35 4.34
N GLY A 396 2.70 15.40 3.41
CA GLY A 396 2.17 15.61 2.07
C GLY A 396 3.04 16.54 1.20
N ARG A 397 2.90 16.43 -0.11
CA ARG A 397 3.71 17.23 -1.05
C ARG A 397 3.08 18.59 -1.29
N GLN A 398 3.88 19.65 -1.25
CA GLN A 398 3.51 20.97 -1.77
C GLN A 398 4.00 21.18 -3.21
N LEU A 399 5.11 20.52 -3.61
CA LEU A 399 5.63 20.56 -4.98
C LEU A 399 5.52 19.18 -5.64
N SER A 400 5.02 19.15 -6.88
CA SER A 400 5.12 17.95 -7.71
C SER A 400 6.59 17.59 -7.92
N ARG A 401 6.91 16.30 -8.14
CA ARG A 401 8.29 15.85 -8.39
C ARG A 401 8.95 16.61 -9.54
N ARG A 402 8.19 16.86 -10.61
CA ARG A 402 8.66 17.66 -11.76
C ARG A 402 8.96 19.09 -11.35
N LYS A 403 8.06 19.74 -10.60
CA LYS A 403 8.26 21.13 -10.16
C LYS A 403 9.46 21.26 -9.22
N ALA A 404 9.60 20.34 -8.25
CA ALA A 404 10.75 20.28 -7.35
C ALA A 404 12.08 20.20 -8.12
N LYS A 405 12.19 19.31 -9.12
CA LYS A 405 13.39 19.20 -9.98
C LYS A 405 13.68 20.46 -10.81
N GLN A 406 12.66 21.26 -11.11
CA GLN A 406 12.80 22.49 -11.89
C GLN A 406 13.16 23.71 -11.04
N THR A 407 12.77 23.72 -9.75
CA THR A 407 12.89 24.93 -8.90
C THR A 407 13.92 24.80 -7.78
N LEU A 408 14.26 23.59 -7.34
CA LEU A 408 15.15 23.36 -6.20
C LEU A 408 16.54 22.96 -6.68
N THR A 409 17.56 23.37 -5.93
CA THR A 409 18.95 23.05 -6.24
C THR A 409 19.57 22.14 -5.17
N GLN A 410 20.65 21.44 -5.54
CA GLN A 410 21.40 20.64 -4.58
C GLN A 410 22.06 21.48 -3.47
N SER A 411 22.38 22.75 -3.75
CA SER A 411 22.88 23.69 -2.74
C SER A 411 21.81 23.98 -1.67
N ASP A 412 20.54 24.14 -2.07
CA ASP A 412 19.45 24.39 -1.12
C ASP A 412 19.27 23.21 -0.17
N ILE A 413 19.32 21.99 -0.71
CA ILE A 413 19.22 20.75 0.08
C ILE A 413 20.40 20.66 1.06
N LYS A 414 21.64 20.86 0.59
CA LYS A 414 22.82 20.82 1.46
C LYS A 414 22.74 21.85 2.59
N LYS A 415 22.24 23.06 2.30
CA LYS A 415 22.04 24.10 3.31
C LYS A 415 21.04 23.64 4.37
N GLN A 416 19.86 23.16 3.95
CA GLN A 416 18.82 22.65 4.86
C GLN A 416 19.32 21.48 5.72
N LEU A 417 20.02 20.52 5.12
CA LEU A 417 20.61 19.38 5.84
C LEU A 417 21.63 19.84 6.89
N LYS A 418 22.50 20.80 6.55
CA LYS A 418 23.48 21.35 7.48
C LYS A 418 22.82 22.08 8.65
N GLU A 419 21.81 22.90 8.37
CA GLU A 419 21.05 23.66 9.39
C GLU A 419 20.38 22.73 10.42
N HIS A 420 19.94 21.54 10.00
CA HIS A 420 19.26 20.58 10.87
C HIS A 420 20.18 19.46 11.40
N GLY A 421 21.47 19.48 11.03
CA GLY A 421 22.43 18.45 11.42
C GLY A 421 22.09 17.05 10.87
N VAL A 422 21.51 16.98 9.66
CA VAL A 422 21.10 15.72 9.02
C VAL A 422 22.14 15.28 8.00
N THR A 423 22.44 13.98 8.01
CA THR A 423 23.27 13.34 6.99
C THR A 423 22.39 12.58 6.01
N LEU A 424 22.47 12.91 4.72
CA LEU A 424 21.74 12.21 3.66
C LEU A 424 22.68 11.32 2.85
N ILE A 425 22.26 10.08 2.61
CA ILE A 425 22.92 9.08 1.75
C ILE A 425 21.95 8.76 0.60
N GLY A 426 22.33 9.07 -0.64
CA GLY A 426 21.42 8.99 -1.79
C GLY A 426 20.46 10.18 -1.84
N GLY A 427 19.24 9.96 -2.34
CA GLY A 427 18.16 10.95 -2.33
C GLY A 427 18.14 11.86 -3.56
N GLY A 428 16.98 11.94 -4.20
CA GLY A 428 16.72 12.84 -5.32
C GLY A 428 16.32 14.25 -4.90
N ILE A 429 16.54 15.23 -5.78
CA ILE A 429 16.07 16.63 -5.61
C ILE A 429 14.55 16.69 -5.42
N ASP A 430 13.81 15.75 -6.02
CA ASP A 430 12.37 15.65 -5.86
C ASP A 430 11.89 15.25 -4.47
N GLU A 431 12.78 14.77 -3.61
CA GLU A 431 12.47 14.43 -2.22
C GLU A 431 13.06 15.45 -1.22
N ALA A 432 13.54 16.61 -1.71
CA ALA A 432 14.01 17.70 -0.87
C ALA A 432 12.99 18.13 0.22
N PRO A 433 13.43 18.56 1.41
CA PRO A 433 12.53 19.01 2.49
C PRO A 433 11.51 20.06 2.04
N MET A 434 11.93 20.99 1.20
CA MET A 434 11.13 22.10 0.67
C MET A 434 10.01 21.63 -0.28
N ALA A 435 10.01 20.37 -0.73
CA ALA A 435 8.95 19.82 -1.56
C ALA A 435 7.71 19.39 -0.74
N TYR A 436 7.82 19.35 0.59
CA TYR A 436 6.81 18.87 1.52
C TYR A 436 6.15 20.01 2.29
N LYS A 437 4.87 19.87 2.67
CA LYS A 437 4.17 20.88 3.48
C LYS A 437 4.81 20.95 4.88
N ASN A 438 4.45 21.98 5.64
CA ASN A 438 4.87 22.08 7.05
C ASN A 438 4.11 21.03 7.89
N ILE A 439 4.85 20.05 8.42
CA ILE A 439 4.29 18.97 9.24
C ILE A 439 3.57 19.48 10.50
N HIS A 440 4.05 20.55 11.13
CA HIS A 440 3.41 21.12 12.31
C HIS A 440 2.02 21.68 12.00
N GLN A 441 1.84 22.27 10.81
CA GLN A 441 0.53 22.73 10.35
C GLN A 441 -0.40 21.57 10.00
N VAL A 442 0.13 20.49 9.43
CA VAL A 442 -0.64 19.26 9.19
C VAL A 442 -1.13 18.68 10.51
N MET A 443 -0.26 18.60 11.53
CA MET A 443 -0.60 18.11 12.86
C MET A 443 -1.62 19.01 13.59
N SER A 444 -1.48 20.33 13.51
CA SER A 444 -2.44 21.26 14.13
C SER A 444 -3.84 21.17 13.51
N ASN A 445 -3.92 20.80 12.23
CA ASN A 445 -5.17 20.61 11.50
C ASN A 445 -5.86 19.25 11.74
N GLN A 446 -5.30 18.37 12.58
CA GLN A 446 -5.86 17.04 12.86
C GLN A 446 -5.84 16.65 14.35
N THR A 447 -5.84 17.63 15.25
CA THR A 447 -5.86 17.38 16.71
C THR A 447 -7.09 16.60 17.16
N GLU A 448 -8.19 16.64 16.39
CA GLU A 448 -9.38 15.82 16.62
C GLU A 448 -9.26 14.37 16.11
N LEU A 449 -8.24 14.06 15.30
CA LEU A 449 -8.02 12.74 14.70
C LEU A 449 -6.99 11.91 15.47
N VAL A 450 -5.99 12.58 16.04
CA VAL A 450 -4.86 11.96 16.73
C VAL A 450 -4.37 12.77 17.93
N GLU A 451 -3.88 12.06 18.93
CA GLU A 451 -3.12 12.59 20.06
C GLU A 451 -1.62 12.29 19.85
N VAL A 452 -0.74 13.23 20.19
CA VAL A 452 0.72 13.04 20.08
C VAL A 452 1.25 12.36 21.34
N VAL A 453 1.89 11.21 21.15
CA VAL A 453 2.50 10.38 22.20
C VAL A 453 4.02 10.64 22.31
N GLY A 454 4.63 11.04 21.19
CA GLY A 454 6.05 11.33 21.09
C GLY A 454 6.45 11.83 19.70
N SER A 455 7.75 11.95 19.47
CA SER A 455 8.29 12.41 18.18
C SER A 455 9.51 11.60 17.74
N PHE A 456 9.83 11.68 16.44
CA PHE A 456 11.04 11.15 15.84
C PHE A 456 11.75 12.26 15.08
N THR A 457 12.99 12.57 15.43
CA THR A 457 13.83 13.55 14.74
C THR A 457 14.90 12.85 13.90
N PRO A 458 14.85 12.94 12.56
CA PRO A 458 15.86 12.32 11.68
C PRO A 458 17.26 12.89 11.94
N LYS A 459 18.28 12.03 11.84
CA LYS A 459 19.70 12.45 11.93
C LYS A 459 20.55 11.88 10.79
N ILE A 460 20.29 10.64 10.38
CA ILE A 460 21.02 9.99 9.30
C ILE A 460 20.00 9.27 8.44
N VAL A 461 19.89 9.68 7.19
CA VAL A 461 18.84 9.29 6.26
C VAL A 461 19.47 8.58 5.08
N ARG A 462 18.99 7.38 4.75
CA ARG A 462 19.33 6.71 3.49
C ARG A 462 18.10 6.57 2.61
N MET A 463 18.28 6.94 1.35
CA MET A 463 17.31 6.79 0.26
C MET A 463 18.00 6.15 -0.96
N GLU A 464 17.23 5.84 -2.01
CA GLU A 464 17.79 5.61 -3.36
C GLU A 464 18.35 6.93 -3.90
#